data_AF-A0A843ESP1-F1
#
_entry.id   AF-A0A843ESP1-F1
#
_cell.length_a   1.000
_cell.length_b   1.000
_cell.length_c   1.000
_cell.angle_alpha   90.00
_cell.angle_beta   90.00
_cell.angle_gamma   90.00
#
_symmetry.space_group_name_H-M   'P 1'
#
loop_
_entity.id
_entity.type
_entity.pdbx_description
1 polymer ?
#
loop_
_entity_poly.entity_id
_entity_poly.type
_entity_poly.pdbx_seq_one_letter_code
_entity_poly.pdbx_strand_id
1 'polypeptide(L)'
;MTRVYDVFDKFSIVDIIFGFLLGIYLAVFHNNPDLWIHAVQWVLIYSIVITLLPVVASIYAKHKYSESINFRALIEAFLLNVAMTAVSLAFGFVIGSFIVGNFIPDEGKLPL
;
A
#
# COMPACT_ATOMS: atom_id res chain seq x y z
N MET A 1 28.77 -2.94 1.69
CA MET A 1 27.56 -3.17 2.51
C MET A 1 26.54 -2.11 2.13
N THR A 2 25.75 -2.34 1.09
CA THR A 2 24.46 -1.65 0.92
C THR A 2 23.61 -2.08 2.10
N ARG A 3 23.21 -1.15 2.96
CA ARG A 3 22.43 -1.51 4.14
C ARG A 3 21.06 -1.94 3.62
N VAL A 4 20.45 -2.97 4.20
CA VAL A 4 19.09 -3.43 3.84
C VAL A 4 18.13 -2.23 3.77
N TYR A 5 18.30 -1.25 4.65
CA TYR A 5 17.60 0.04 4.64
C TYR A 5 17.65 0.80 3.29
N ASP A 6 18.74 0.76 2.53
CA ASP A 6 18.86 1.49 1.25
C ASP A 6 17.92 0.95 0.16
N VAL A 7 17.54 -0.33 0.25
CA VAL A 7 16.55 -0.95 -0.64
C VAL A 7 15.15 -0.55 -0.18
N PHE A 8 14.85 -0.66 1.11
CA PHE A 8 13.54 -0.31 1.67
C PHE A 8 13.23 1.20 1.60
N ASP A 9 14.22 2.09 1.73
CA ASP A 9 14.04 3.55 1.61
C ASP A 9 13.59 3.97 0.21
N LYS A 10 14.04 3.25 -0.84
CA LYS A 10 13.62 3.52 -2.23
C LYS A 10 12.21 3.05 -2.53
N PHE A 11 11.77 1.94 -1.89
CA PHE A 11 10.38 1.47 -1.99
C PHE A 11 9.42 2.33 -1.17
N SER A 12 9.89 2.90 -0.05
CA SER A 12 9.06 3.66 0.89
C SER A 12 8.23 4.77 0.25
N ILE A 13 8.79 5.60 -0.64
CA ILE A 13 8.03 6.71 -1.22
C ILE A 13 6.98 6.25 -2.25
N VAL A 14 7.29 5.20 -3.01
CA VAL A 14 6.38 4.61 -3.98
C VAL A 14 5.21 3.97 -3.24
N ASP A 15 5.51 3.21 -2.18
CA ASP A 15 4.52 2.53 -1.34
C ASP A 15 3.58 3.53 -0.65
N ILE A 16 4.11 4.68 -0.21
CA ILE A 16 3.31 5.79 0.34
C ILE A 16 2.36 6.34 -0.73
N ILE A 17 2.84 6.69 -1.93
CA ILE A 17 1.98 7.26 -2.98
C ILE A 17 0.91 6.25 -3.39
N PHE A 18 1.27 4.98 -3.57
CA PHE A 18 0.32 3.92 -3.92
C PHE A 18 -0.72 3.70 -2.81
N GLY A 19 -0.30 3.61 -1.55
CA GLY A 19 -1.21 3.50 -0.42
C GLY A 19 -2.22 4.64 -0.38
N PHE A 20 -1.76 5.87 -0.60
CA PHE A 20 -2.62 7.06 -0.63
C PHE A 20 -3.66 6.99 -1.76
N LEU A 21 -3.25 6.63 -2.97
CA LEU A 21 -4.15 6.49 -4.11
C LEU A 21 -5.16 5.36 -3.92
N LEU A 22 -4.74 4.23 -3.34
CA LEU A 22 -5.63 3.12 -2.99
C LEU A 22 -6.66 3.54 -1.92
N GLY A 23 -6.26 4.39 -0.96
CA GLY A 23 -7.16 5.00 0.01
C GLY A 23 -8.23 5.86 -0.67
N ILE A 24 -7.85 6.73 -1.61
CA ILE A 24 -8.79 7.55 -2.39
C ILE A 24 -9.73 6.65 -3.22
N TYR A 25 -9.17 5.65 -3.90
CA TYR A 25 -9.94 4.68 -4.67
C TYR A 25 -11.00 4.00 -3.82
N LEU A 26 -10.66 3.57 -2.61
CA LEU A 26 -11.61 2.97 -1.66
C LEU A 26 -12.71 3.96 -1.24
N ALA A 27 -12.37 5.23 -1.04
CA ALA A 27 -13.32 6.26 -0.66
C ALA A 27 -14.34 6.56 -1.77
N VAL A 28 -13.93 6.55 -3.03
CA VAL A 28 -14.83 6.78 -4.19
C VAL A 28 -15.98 5.78 -4.22
N PHE A 29 -15.71 4.51 -3.90
CA PHE A 29 -16.72 3.45 -3.97
C PHE A 29 -17.45 3.21 -2.64
N HIS A 30 -17.14 3.93 -1.56
CA HIS A 30 -17.68 3.61 -0.22
C HIS A 30 -19.22 3.67 -0.14
N ASN A 31 -19.86 4.47 -1.01
CA ASN A 31 -21.32 4.62 -1.07
C ASN A 31 -22.01 3.57 -1.97
N ASN A 32 -21.25 2.71 -2.65
CA ASN A 32 -21.78 1.66 -3.52
C ASN A 32 -21.31 0.28 -3.00
N PRO A 33 -22.14 -0.44 -2.21
CA PRO A 33 -21.72 -1.66 -1.53
C PRO A 33 -21.14 -2.75 -2.45
N ASP A 34 -21.71 -2.90 -3.64
CA ASP A 34 -21.30 -3.91 -4.62
C ASP A 34 -19.92 -3.59 -5.21
N LEU A 35 -19.65 -2.32 -5.52
CA LEU A 35 -18.34 -1.89 -6.01
C LEU A 35 -17.32 -1.74 -4.87
N TRP A 36 -17.78 -1.41 -3.66
CA TRP A 36 -16.92 -1.24 -2.50
C TRP A 36 -16.26 -2.54 -2.10
N ILE A 37 -17.00 -3.66 -2.10
CA ILE A 37 -16.41 -4.96 -1.76
C ILE A 37 -15.33 -5.36 -2.77
N HIS A 38 -15.53 -5.08 -4.06
CA HIS A 38 -14.50 -5.27 -5.08
C HIS A 38 -13.31 -4.34 -4.88
N ALA A 39 -13.55 -3.07 -4.52
CA ALA A 39 -12.49 -2.13 -4.21
C ALA A 39 -11.64 -2.59 -3.02
N VAL A 40 -12.27 -3.07 -1.94
CA VAL A 40 -11.60 -3.66 -0.77
C VAL A 40 -10.75 -4.87 -1.19
N GLN A 41 -11.30 -5.77 -2.03
CA GLN A 41 -10.56 -6.94 -2.52
C GLN A 41 -9.30 -6.52 -3.28
N TRP A 42 -9.40 -5.56 -4.20
CA TRP A 42 -8.24 -5.04 -4.94
C TRP A 42 -7.22 -4.40 -4.02
N VAL A 43 -7.66 -3.53 -3.11
CA VAL A 43 -6.78 -2.86 -2.15
C VAL A 43 -6.04 -3.87 -1.27
N LEU A 44 -6.70 -4.93 -0.82
CA LEU A 44 -6.06 -6.02 -0.06
C LEU A 44 -5.01 -6.76 -0.90
N ILE A 45 -5.34 -7.14 -2.14
CA ILE A 45 -4.40 -7.82 -3.04
C ILE A 45 -3.16 -6.96 -3.27
N TYR A 46 -3.35 -5.68 -3.60
CA TYR A 46 -2.23 -4.75 -3.82
C TYR A 46 -1.40 -4.52 -2.56
N SER A 47 -2.05 -4.39 -1.39
CA SER A 47 -1.35 -4.23 -0.11
C SER A 47 -0.47 -5.45 0.19
N ILE A 48 -0.95 -6.67 -0.07
CA ILE A 48 -0.15 -7.88 0.12
C ILE A 48 1.05 -7.90 -0.83
N VAL A 49 0.83 -7.61 -2.12
CA VAL A 49 1.90 -7.62 -3.14
C VAL A 49 2.99 -6.62 -2.81
N ILE A 50 2.62 -5.37 -2.50
CA ILE A 50 3.58 -4.29 -2.25
C ILE A 50 4.38 -4.53 -0.96
N THR A 51 3.77 -5.16 0.05
CA THR A 51 4.45 -5.50 1.29
C THR A 51 5.42 -6.68 1.13
N LEU A 52 5.09 -7.67 0.30
CA LEU A 52 5.89 -8.88 0.12
C LEU A 52 7.01 -8.73 -0.92
N LEU A 53 6.85 -7.83 -1.91
CA LEU A 53 7.84 -7.63 -2.98
C LEU A 53 9.26 -7.33 -2.45
N PRO A 54 9.46 -6.43 -1.46
CA PRO A 54 10.78 -6.13 -0.91
C PRO A 54 11.40 -7.33 -0.16
N VAL A 55 10.56 -8.17 0.46
CA VAL A 55 11.00 -9.39 1.15
C VAL A 55 11.55 -10.39 0.13
N VAL A 56 10.81 -10.63 -0.95
CA VAL A 56 11.25 -11.52 -2.04
C VAL A 56 12.52 -10.98 -2.71
N ALA A 57 12.59 -9.69 -2.97
CA ALA A 57 13.78 -9.04 -3.53
C ALA A 57 15.01 -9.21 -2.61
N SER A 58 14.82 -9.08 -1.30
CA SER A 58 15.89 -9.27 -0.31
C SER A 58 16.38 -10.72 -0.25
N ILE A 59 15.47 -11.70 -0.31
CA ILE A 59 15.82 -13.14 -0.37
C ILE A 59 16.57 -13.45 -1.67
N TYR A 60 16.12 -12.92 -2.80
CA TYR A 60 16.79 -13.08 -4.09
C TYR A 60 18.20 -12.48 -4.09
N ALA A 61 18.36 -11.28 -3.52
CA ALA A 61 19.66 -10.63 -3.39
C ALA A 61 20.64 -11.47 -2.56
N LYS A 62 20.19 -12.08 -1.45
CA LYS A 62 21.00 -13.06 -0.70
C LYS A 62 21.43 -14.23 -1.57
N HIS A 63 20.49 -14.82 -2.30
CA HIS A 63 20.81 -15.99 -3.12
C HIS A 63 21.83 -15.67 -4.21
N LYS A 64 21.69 -14.51 -4.86
CA LYS A 64 22.55 -14.10 -5.97
C LYS A 64 23.91 -13.56 -5.53
N TYR A 65 23.97 -12.79 -4.45
CA TYR A 65 25.17 -12.06 -4.01
C TYR A 65 25.83 -12.65 -2.77
N SER A 66 25.30 -13.76 -2.21
CA SER A 66 25.81 -14.41 -0.99
C SER A 66 25.93 -13.47 0.22
N GLU A 67 25.12 -12.40 0.26
CA GLU A 67 25.08 -11.48 1.39
C GLU A 67 24.37 -12.12 2.60
N SER A 68 24.87 -11.83 3.80
CA SER A 68 24.21 -12.24 5.04
C SER A 68 22.96 -11.39 5.29
N ILE A 69 21.78 -12.03 5.30
CA ILE A 69 20.54 -11.37 5.74
C ILE A 69 20.53 -11.34 7.26
N ASN A 70 20.46 -10.14 7.83
CA ASN A 70 20.08 -9.97 9.22
C ASN A 70 18.55 -10.12 9.33
N PHE A 71 18.10 -11.27 9.82
CA PHE A 71 16.68 -11.61 9.92
C PHE A 71 15.89 -10.62 10.80
N ARG A 72 16.51 -10.11 11.87
CA ARG A 72 15.91 -9.08 12.73
C ARG A 72 15.65 -7.79 11.94
N ALA A 73 16.65 -7.32 11.18
CA ALA A 73 16.51 -6.13 10.35
C ALA A 73 15.46 -6.31 9.24
N LEU A 74 15.34 -7.51 8.67
CA LEU A 74 14.32 -7.82 7.68
C LEU A 74 12.90 -7.74 8.27
N ILE A 75 12.70 -8.28 9.48
CA ILE A 75 11.40 -8.19 10.18
C ILE A 75 11.08 -6.73 10.51
N GLU A 76 12.03 -5.96 11.06
CA GLU A 76 11.82 -4.55 11.37
C GLU A 76 11.45 -3.75 10.12
N ALA A 77 12.14 -3.98 9.01
CA ALA A 77 11.83 -3.33 7.73
C ALA A 77 10.46 -3.75 7.17
N PHE A 78 10.09 -5.03 7.29
CA PHE A 78 8.77 -5.51 6.90
C PHE A 78 7.65 -4.85 7.72
N LEU A 79 7.78 -4.83 9.05
CA LEU A 79 6.80 -4.21 9.94
C LEU A 79 6.68 -2.71 9.68
N LEU A 80 7.80 -2.04 9.44
CA LEU A 80 7.79 -0.63 9.06
C LEU A 80 7.03 -0.42 7.74
N ASN A 81 7.25 -1.28 6.73
CA ASN A 81 6.54 -1.14 5.45
C ASN A 81 5.03 -1.38 5.59
N VAL A 82 4.63 -2.39 6.37
CA VAL A 82 3.22 -2.64 6.71
C VAL A 82 2.60 -1.39 7.36
N ALA A 83 3.27 -0.82 8.36
CA ALA A 83 2.78 0.36 9.08
C ALA A 83 2.64 1.57 8.15
N MET A 84 3.64 1.84 7.32
CA MET A 84 3.62 2.97 6.37
C MET A 84 2.51 2.82 5.33
N THR A 85 2.33 1.61 4.79
CA THR A 85 1.26 1.31 3.83
C THR A 85 -0.12 1.52 4.46
N ALA A 86 -0.33 1.01 5.68
CA ALA A 86 -1.58 1.17 6.41
C ALA A 86 -1.90 2.63 6.73
N VAL A 87 -0.90 3.40 7.20
CA VAL A 87 -1.06 4.84 7.48
C VAL A 87 -1.39 5.60 6.21
N SER A 88 -0.69 5.32 5.11
CA SER A 88 -0.93 6.01 3.84
C SER A 88 -2.32 5.71 3.27
N LEU A 89 -2.76 4.44 3.35
CA LEU A 89 -4.09 4.01 2.94
C LEU A 89 -5.18 4.68 3.76
N ALA A 90 -5.03 4.72 5.10
CA ALA A 90 -5.97 5.40 5.97
C ALA A 90 -6.03 6.91 5.66
N PHE A 91 -4.87 7.55 5.46
CA PHE A 91 -4.80 8.97 5.13
C PHE A 91 -5.47 9.27 3.78
N GLY A 92 -5.19 8.46 2.76
CA GLY A 92 -5.83 8.54 1.45
C GLY A 92 -7.34 8.34 1.52
N PHE A 93 -7.81 7.41 2.34
CA PHE A 93 -9.24 7.18 2.54
C PHE A 93 -9.94 8.37 3.21
N VAL A 94 -9.32 8.96 4.25
CA VAL A 94 -9.89 10.14 4.94
C VAL A 94 -9.97 11.34 3.99
N ILE A 95 -8.88 11.64 3.29
CA ILE A 95 -8.84 12.75 2.32
C ILE A 95 -9.79 12.48 1.15
N GLY A 96 -9.80 11.25 0.62
CA GLY A 96 -10.71 10.83 -0.43
C GLY A 96 -12.17 10.97 -0.02
N SER A 97 -12.53 10.56 1.20
CA SER A 97 -13.89 10.69 1.73
C SER A 97 -14.30 12.15 1.90
N PHE A 98 -13.38 13.01 2.36
CA PHE A 98 -13.61 14.45 2.42
C PHE A 98 -13.82 15.05 1.03
N ILE A 99 -13.03 14.65 0.03
CA ILE A 99 -13.17 15.14 -1.35
C ILE A 99 -14.49 14.67 -1.96
N VAL A 100 -14.79 13.37 -1.84
CA VAL A 100 -16.04 12.77 -2.35
C VAL A 100 -17.25 13.45 -1.71
N GLY A 101 -17.28 13.55 -0.38
CA GLY A 101 -18.42 14.12 0.35
C GLY A 101 -18.65 15.62 0.17
N ASN A 102 -17.64 16.39 -0.26
CA ASN A 102 -17.79 17.85 -0.45
C ASN A 102 -17.83 18.28 -1.92
N PHE A 103 -17.29 17.50 -2.86
CA PHE A 103 -17.10 17.93 -4.24
C PHE A 103 -17.68 16.98 -5.29
N ILE A 104 -18.05 15.76 -4.92
CA ILE A 104 -18.74 14.83 -5.84
C ILE A 104 -20.22 14.86 -5.46
N PRO A 105 -21.10 15.45 -6.30
CA PRO A 105 -22.53 15.46 -6.01
C PRO A 105 -23.07 14.02 -5.91
N ASP A 106 -24.02 13.79 -5.00
CA ASP A 106 -24.70 12.50 -4.73
C ASP A 106 -25.40 11.88 -5.96
N GLU A 107 -25.33 12.53 -7.13
CA GLU A 107 -25.97 12.14 -8.38
C GLU A 107 -25.19 11.03 -9.14
N GLY A 108 -24.07 10.57 -8.60
CA GLY A 108 -23.19 9.57 -9.20
C GLY A 108 -23.42 8.12 -8.75
N LYS A 109 -24.67 7.65 -8.62
CA LYS A 109 -24.91 6.21 -8.76
C LYS A 109 -24.46 5.83 -10.16
N LEU A 110 -23.20 5.41 -10.30
CA LEU A 110 -22.64 4.89 -11.55
C LEU A 110 -23.67 3.90 -12.10
N PRO A 111 -24.27 4.16 -13.27
CA PRO A 111 -25.13 3.16 -13.87
C PRO A 111 -24.29 1.91 -14.09
N LEU A 112 -24.85 0.77 -13.67
CA LEU A 112 -24.31 -0.58 -13.82
C LEU A 112 -23.71 -0.83 -15.21
#